data_AF-A0A2W2DD42-F1
#
_entry.id   AF-A0A2W2DD42-F1
#
_cell.length_a   1.000
_cell.length_b   1.000
_cell.length_c   1.000
_cell.angle_alpha   90.00
_cell.angle_beta   90.00
_cell.angle_gamma   90.00
#
_symmetry.space_group_name_H-M   'P 1'
#
loop_
_entity.id
_entity.type
_entity.pdbx_description
1 polymer ?
#
loop_
_entity_poly.entity_id
_entity_poly.type
_entity_poly.pdbx_seq_one_letter_code
_entity_poly.pdbx_strand_id
1 'polypeptide(L)' 'MKPGYRVAPEVAGRGYATEALRGLLVWAFGTGRVKRPVADTTHDNVGSQRVMERAGMRRTGADERLYH' A
#
# COMPACT_ATOMS: atom_id res chain seq x y z
N MET A 1 13.13 -14.49 1.70
CA MET A 1 11.71 -14.62 2.13
C MET A 1 11.15 -13.20 2.33
N LYS A 2 10.35 -12.69 1.38
CA LYS A 2 9.67 -11.40 1.54
C LYS A 2 8.29 -11.65 2.18
N PRO A 3 7.92 -11.00 3.30
CA PRO A 3 6.56 -11.06 3.80
C PRO A 3 5.65 -10.25 2.86
N GLY A 4 4.89 -10.94 2.01
CA GLY A 4 3.85 -10.34 1.20
C GLY A 4 2.51 -10.41 1.94
N TYR A 5 1.98 -9.27 2.35
CA TYR A 5 0.61 -9.17 2.84
C TYR A 5 -0.31 -8.78 1.68
N ARG A 6 -1.37 -9.55 1.46
CA ARG A 6 -2.39 -9.27 0.44
C ARG A 6 -3.60 -8.70 1.16
N VAL A 7 -3.92 -7.42 0.92
CA VAL A 7 -5.17 -6.82 1.42
C VAL A 7 -6.31 -7.37 0.58
N ALA A 8 -7.36 -7.90 1.23
CA ALA A 8 -8.48 -8.52 0.55
C ALA A 8 -9.19 -7.53 -0.40
N PRO A 9 -9.52 -7.95 -1.64
CA PRO A 9 -10.12 -7.07 -2.66
C PRO A 9 -11.53 -6.57 -2.32
N GLU A 10 -12.20 -7.14 -1.32
CA GLU A 10 -13.60 -6.87 -0.97
C GLU A 10 -13.86 -5.51 -0.28
N VAL A 11 -12.80 -4.78 0.10
CA VAL A 11 -12.90 -3.42 0.70
C VAL A 11 -12.49 -2.30 -0.25
N ALA A 12 -12.16 -2.61 -1.51
CA ALA A 12 -11.79 -1.62 -2.51
C ALA A 12 -13.03 -0.83 -2.97
N GLY A 13 -13.04 0.49 -2.78
CA GLY A 13 -14.04 1.39 -3.36
C GLY A 13 -14.92 2.19 -2.39
N ARG A 14 -14.83 1.98 -1.07
CA ARG A 14 -15.62 2.73 -0.06
C ARG A 14 -14.81 3.65 0.86
N GLY A 15 -13.56 3.93 0.52
CA GLY A 15 -12.66 4.76 1.36
C GLY A 15 -12.06 4.02 2.56
N TYR A 16 -12.64 2.89 2.99
CA TYR A 16 -12.11 2.06 4.07
C TYR A 16 -10.68 1.59 3.82
N ALA A 17 -10.33 1.25 2.58
CA ALA A 17 -8.96 0.87 2.24
C ALA A 17 -7.96 2.02 2.48
N THR A 18 -8.35 3.27 2.20
CA THR A 18 -7.53 4.44 2.47
C THR A 18 -7.41 4.71 3.97
N GLU A 19 -8.51 4.66 4.71
CA GLU A 19 -8.51 4.86 6.17
C GLU A 19 -7.70 3.78 6.91
N ALA A 20 -7.89 2.51 6.53
CA ALA A 20 -7.13 1.39 7.09
C ALA A 20 -5.63 1.52 6.80
N LEU A 21 -5.26 1.84 5.56
CA LEU A 21 -3.86 2.06 5.20
C LEU A 21 -3.26 3.26 5.95
N ARG A 22 -4.02 4.34 6.09
CA ARG A 22 -3.59 5.52 6.85
C ARG A 22 -3.36 5.20 8.33
N GLY A 23 -4.29 4.47 8.97
CA GLY A 23 -4.14 4.01 10.35
C GLY A 23 -2.92 3.11 10.54
N LEU A 24 -2.68 2.21 9.59
CA LEU A 24 -1.51 1.34 9.60
C LEU A 24 -0.21 2.13 9.48
N LEU A 25 -0.15 3.14 8.60
CA LEU A 25 1.01 4.02 8.45
C LEU A 25 1.27 4.79 9.74
N VAL A 26 0.23 5.41 10.34
CA VAL A 26 0.34 6.14 11.61
C VAL A 26 0.89 5.24 12.71
N TRP A 27 0.33 4.03 12.85
CA TRP A 27 0.82 3.06 13.82
C TRP A 27 2.28 2.67 13.56
N ALA A 28 2.62 2.34 12.31
CA ALA A 28 3.98 1.90 11.93
C ALA A 28 5.02 2.98 12.24
N PHE A 29 4.75 4.24 11.89
CA PHE A 29 5.60 5.37 12.24
C PHE A 29 5.64 5.63 13.76
N GLY A 30 4.51 5.49 14.44
CA GLY A 30 4.40 5.63 15.90
C GLY A 30 5.24 4.62 16.68
N THR A 31 5.56 3.46 16.11
CA THR A 31 6.47 2.49 16.76
C THR A 31 7.93 2.96 16.82
N GLY A 32 8.33 3.97 16.03
CA GLY A 32 9.72 4.43 15.88
C GLY A 32 10.65 3.44 15.17
N ARG A 33 10.17 2.23 14.82
CA ARG A 33 10.96 1.18 14.16
C ARG A 33 10.89 1.26 12.64
N VAL A 34 9.83 1.85 12.10
CA VAL A 34 9.62 1.98 10.65
C VAL A 34 9.92 3.42 10.23
N LYS A 35 10.98 3.61 9.45
CA LYS A 35 11.36 4.93 8.91
C LYS A 35 10.81 5.19 7.51
N ARG A 36 10.57 4.14 6.73
CA ARG A 36 10.12 4.23 5.34
C ARG A 36 9.27 3.01 4.96
N PRO A 37 7.94 3.07 5.13
CA PRO A 37 7.06 2.01 4.66
C PRO A 37 7.07 1.99 3.12
N VAL A 38 7.12 0.79 2.57
CA VAL A 38 7.08 0.53 1.12
C VAL A 38 5.93 -0.43 0.87
N ALA A 39 5.17 -0.18 -0.20
CA ALA A 39 4.10 -1.05 -0.65
C ALA A 39 4.18 -1.15 -2.18
N ASP A 40 3.95 -2.36 -2.68
CA ASP A 40 3.96 -2.66 -4.10
C ASP A 40 2.55 -3.08 -4.54
N THR A 41 2.18 -2.78 -5.78
CA THR A 41 0.93 -3.22 -6.40
C THR A 41 1.18 -3.55 -7.87
N THR A 42 0.30 -4.36 -8.45
CA THR A 42 0.33 -4.60 -9.90
C THR A 42 -0.04 -3.35 -10.68
N HIS A 43 0.48 -3.26 -11.92
CA HIS A 43 0.30 -2.11 -12.81
C HIS A 43 -1.17 -1.89 -13.22
N ASP A 44 -1.92 -2.97 -13.34
CA ASP A 44 -3.35 -2.98 -13.69
C ASP A 44 -4.26 -2.60 -12.50
N ASN A 45 -3.77 -2.71 -11.26
CA ASN A 45 -4.53 -2.37 -10.08
C ASN A 45 -4.48 -0.86 -9.76
N VAL A 46 -5.08 -0.08 -10.67
CA VAL A 46 -5.24 1.37 -10.55
C VAL A 46 -5.98 1.76 -9.26
N GLY A 47 -6.87 0.91 -8.77
CA GLY A 47 -7.59 1.11 -7.50
C GLY A 47 -6.65 1.18 -6.31
N SER A 48 -5.76 0.19 -6.15
CA SER A 48 -4.76 0.17 -5.09
C SER A 48 -3.73 1.29 -5.23
N GLN A 49 -3.33 1.64 -6.46
CA GLN A 49 -2.43 2.79 -6.70
C GLN A 49 -3.05 4.08 -6.16
N ARG A 50 -4.32 4.36 -6.49
CA ARG A 50 -5.03 5.54 -5.98
C ARG A 50 -5.23 5.51 -4.46
N VAL A 51 -5.44 4.33 -3.87
CA VAL A 51 -5.54 4.19 -2.41
C VAL A 51 -4.22 4.55 -1.73
N MET A 52 -3.09 4.08 -2.26
CA MET A 52 -1.75 4.41 -1.73
C MET A 52 -1.44 5.90 -1.84
N GLU A 53 -1.74 6.51 -2.98
CA GLU A 53 -1.59 7.96 -3.17
C GLU A 53 -2.45 8.75 -2.18
N ARG A 54 -3.73 8.37 -2.03
CA ARG A 54 -4.65 9.02 -1.07
C ARG A 54 -4.25 8.83 0.39
N ALA A 55 -3.59 7.71 0.72
CA ALA A 55 -3.06 7.45 2.06
C ALA A 55 -1.75 8.23 2.35
N GLY A 56 -1.24 8.99 1.38
CA GLY A 56 -0.03 9.81 1.53
C GLY A 56 1.27 9.11 1.12
N MET A 57 1.18 7.93 0.48
CA MET A 57 2.35 7.28 -0.11
C MET A 57 2.69 7.93 -1.45
N ARG A 58 3.99 8.03 -1.74
CA ARG A 58 4.48 8.52 -3.03
C ARG A 58 4.99 7.36 -3.88
N ARG A 59 4.60 7.32 -5.16
CA ARG A 59 5.15 6.37 -6.13
C ARG A 59 6.65 6.63 -6.30
N THR A 60 7.47 5.63 -6.01
CA THR A 60 8.94 5.75 -6.04
C THR A 60 9.60 4.89 -7.12
N GLY A 61 8.83 4.10 -7.85
CA GLY A 61 9.29 3.28 -8.96
C GLY A 61 8.15 2.46 -9.54
N ALA A 62 8.43 1.86 -10.69
CA ALA A 62 7.60 0.86 -11.35
C ALA A 62 8.57 -0.22 -11.81
N ASP A 63 8.44 -1.43 -11.27
CA ASP A 63 9.26 -2.57 -11.67
C ASP A 63 8.40 -3.47 -12.55
N GLU A 64 8.84 -3.76 -13.77
CA GLU A 64 8.18 -4.72 -14.68
C GLU A 64 8.25 -6.18 -14.17
N ARG A 65 9.03 -6.45 -13.10
CA ARG A 65 9.06 -7.75 -12.40
C ARG A 65 7.84 -7.95 -11.48
N LEU A 66 6.67 -7.90 -12.08
CA LEU A 66 5.51 -8.64 -11.61
C LEU A 66 5.09 -9.67 -12.66
N TYR A 67 6.06 -10.26 -13.36
CA TYR A 67 5.86 -11.46 -14.14
C TYR A 67 7.05 -12.42 -13.99
N HIS A 68 6.67 -13.67 -13.74
CA HIS A 68 7.44 -14.91 -13.51
C HIS A 68 7.80 -15.23 -12.05
#